data_AF-A0A1V6VCE2-F1
#
_entry.id   AF-A0A1V6VCE2-F1
#
_cell.length_a   1.000
_cell.length_b   1.000
_cell.length_c   1.000
_cell.angle_alpha   90.00
_cell.angle_beta   90.00
_cell.angle_gamma   90.00
#
_symmetry.space_group_name_H-M   'P 1'
#
loop_
_entity.id
_entity.type
_entity.pdbx_description
1 polymer ?
#
loop_
_entity_poly.entity_id
_entity_poly.type
_entity_poly.pdbx_seq_one_letter_code
_entity_poly.pdbx_strand_id
1 'polypeptide(L)'
;MLLMGWGGESVGHTTPDKTTQRAISRSVKEIRRFGVVHQDLRPENILWNAELQRALIIDFHLCTLDRRPLDRRPGTLKRLRHGSTEGHSKRVRVV
;
A
#
# COMPACT_ATOMS: atom_id res chain seq x y z
N MET A 1 2.79 -14.61 24.89
CA MET A 1 2.30 -15.52 23.84
C MET A 1 1.08 -14.89 23.20
N LEU A 2 1.01 -14.83 21.88
CA LEU A 2 -0.17 -14.37 21.16
C LEU A 2 -0.78 -15.57 20.45
N LEU A 3 -2.08 -15.79 20.66
CA LEU A 3 -2.82 -16.84 19.97
C LEU A 3 -3.32 -16.26 18.64
N MET A 4 -2.91 -16.87 17.53
CA MET A 4 -3.44 -16.57 16.19
C MET A 4 -4.21 -17.79 15.67
N GLY A 5 -5.13 -17.55 14.73
CA GLY A 5 -5.76 -18.64 13.98
C GLY A 5 -4.74 -19.38 13.11
N TRP A 6 -5.14 -20.56 12.62
CA TRP A 6 -4.31 -21.32 11.68
C TRP A 6 -4.05 -20.52 10.40
N GLY A 7 -2.78 -20.42 10.00
CA GLY A 7 -2.33 -19.54 8.93
C GLY A 7 -2.15 -20.22 7.56
N GLY A 8 -2.00 -21.53 7.52
CA GLY A 8 -1.63 -22.25 6.30
C GLY A 8 -0.33 -23.05 6.44
N GLU A 9 0.10 -23.60 5.31
CA GLU A 9 1.33 -24.40 5.19
C GLU A 9 2.50 -23.56 4.66
N SER A 10 3.72 -23.84 5.11
CA SER A 10 4.91 -23.11 4.65
C SER A 10 5.18 -23.35 3.16
N VAL A 11 5.51 -22.27 2.43
CA VAL A 11 5.89 -22.35 1.01
C VAL A 11 7.37 -22.74 0.83
N GLY A 12 8.17 -22.78 1.91
CA GLY A 12 9.61 -23.08 1.82
C GLY A 12 9.97 -24.50 1.36
N HIS A 13 9.06 -25.47 1.52
CA HIS A 13 9.35 -26.88 1.23
C HIS A 13 8.85 -27.36 -0.14
N THR A 14 8.17 -26.51 -0.92
CA THR A 14 7.58 -26.89 -2.20
C THR A 14 7.72 -25.77 -3.20
N THR A 15 8.04 -26.08 -4.45
CA THR A 15 8.06 -25.10 -5.53
C THR A 15 6.64 -24.59 -5.80
N PRO A 16 6.32 -23.31 -5.48
CA PRO A 16 4.98 -22.80 -5.68
C PRO A 16 4.64 -22.77 -7.17
N ASP A 17 3.44 -23.21 -7.50
CA ASP A 17 2.93 -23.15 -8.87
C ASP A 17 2.67 -21.68 -9.30
N LYS A 18 2.36 -21.47 -10.58
CA LYS A 18 2.16 -20.11 -11.13
C LYS A 18 1.02 -19.37 -10.42
N THR A 19 -0.02 -20.07 -9.96
CA THR A 19 -1.15 -19.44 -9.28
C THR A 19 -0.75 -18.99 -7.88
N THR A 20 -0.05 -19.82 -7.13
CA THR A 20 0.49 -19.50 -5.80
C THR A 20 1.49 -18.34 -5.89
N GLN A 21 2.41 -18.36 -6.86
CA GLN A 21 3.35 -17.25 -7.07
C GLN A 21 2.65 -15.91 -7.32
N ARG A 22 1.56 -15.93 -8.11
CA ARG A 22 0.73 -14.74 -8.33
C ARG A 22 0.04 -14.29 -7.04
N ALA A 23 -0.46 -15.22 -6.23
CA ALA A 23 -1.07 -14.89 -4.94
C ALA A 23 -0.06 -14.29 -3.95
N ILE A 24 1.16 -14.85 -3.85
CA ILE A 24 2.27 -14.30 -3.06
C ILE A 24 2.59 -12.87 -3.51
N SER A 25 2.76 -12.68 -4.82
CA SER A 25 3.05 -11.36 -5.39
C SER A 25 1.94 -10.34 -5.07
N ARG A 26 0.68 -10.77 -5.04
CA ARG A 26 -0.46 -9.92 -4.65
C ARG A 26 -0.40 -9.53 -3.17
N SER A 27 -0.20 -10.49 -2.27
CA SER A 27 -0.12 -10.23 -0.83
C SER A 27 1.05 -9.30 -0.49
N VAL A 28 2.23 -9.51 -1.09
CA VAL A 28 3.39 -8.63 -0.89
C VAL A 28 3.13 -7.20 -1.37
N LYS A 29 2.48 -7.04 -2.54
CA LYS A 29 2.11 -5.71 -3.05
C LYS A 29 1.11 -5.00 -2.15
N GLU A 30 0.19 -5.74 -1.56
CA GLU A 30 -0.82 -5.19 -0.64
C GLU A 30 -0.19 -4.66 0.65
N ILE A 31 0.72 -5.43 1.26
CA ILE A 31 1.50 -5.00 2.44
C ILE A 31 2.28 -3.72 2.12
N ARG A 32 2.98 -3.68 0.98
CA ARG A 32 3.71 -2.48 0.52
C ARG A 32 2.77 -1.30 0.26
N ARG A 33 1.56 -1.53 -0.24
CA ARG A 33 0.55 -0.49 -0.46
C ARG A 33 0.08 0.14 0.86
N PHE A 34 0.18 -0.56 1.98
CA PHE A 34 -0.06 -0.01 3.32
C PHE A 34 1.18 0.71 3.90
N GLY A 35 2.26 0.86 3.12
CA GLY A 35 3.50 1.48 3.57
C GLY A 35 4.35 0.54 4.43
N VAL A 36 4.03 -0.75 4.49
CA VAL A 36 4.82 -1.72 5.28
C VAL A 36 5.88 -2.35 4.40
N VAL A 37 7.14 -2.27 4.83
CA VAL A 37 8.29 -2.94 4.23
C VAL A 37 8.74 -4.04 5.18
N HIS A 38 8.52 -5.30 4.81
CA HIS A 38 8.70 -6.46 5.69
C HIS A 38 10.16 -6.72 6.12
N GLN A 39 11.14 -6.38 5.27
CA GLN A 39 12.59 -6.64 5.43
C GLN A 39 13.04 -8.12 5.50
N ASP A 40 12.16 -9.07 5.82
CA ASP A 40 12.50 -10.52 5.84
C ASP A 40 11.51 -11.41 5.06
N LEU A 41 11.37 -11.20 3.74
CA LEU A 41 10.44 -11.98 2.88
C LEU A 41 11.05 -13.29 2.39
N ARG A 42 11.47 -14.15 3.33
CA ARG A 42 11.92 -15.50 2.99
C ARG A 42 10.72 -16.46 2.83
N PRO A 43 10.85 -17.56 2.07
CA PRO A 43 9.77 -18.53 1.88
C PRO A 43 9.17 -19.09 3.18
N GLU A 44 9.96 -19.17 4.25
CA GLU A 44 9.53 -19.66 5.56
C GLU A 44 8.56 -18.69 6.26
N ASN A 45 8.59 -17.40 5.89
CA ASN A 45 7.69 -16.36 6.40
C ASN A 45 6.44 -16.19 5.51
N ILE A 46 6.21 -17.13 4.59
CA ILE A 46 5.09 -17.13 3.65
C ILE A 46 4.33 -18.44 3.83
N LEU A 47 3.07 -18.32 4.25
CA LEU A 47 2.16 -19.44 4.41
C LEU A 47 1.14 -19.46 3.27
N TRP A 48 0.90 -20.61 2.67
CA TRP A 48 -0.21 -20.84 1.76
C TRP A 48 -1.44 -21.28 2.55
N ASN A 49 -2.48 -20.44 2.53
CA ASN A 49 -3.77 -20.80 3.09
C ASN A 49 -4.69 -21.32 1.97
N ALA A 50 -4.95 -22.63 1.99
CA ALA A 50 -5.79 -23.29 1.00
C ALA A 50 -7.28 -22.92 1.12
N GLU A 51 -7.77 -22.57 2.31
CA GLU A 51 -9.16 -22.15 2.52
C GLU A 51 -9.43 -20.78 1.90
N LEU A 52 -8.47 -19.85 2.05
CA LEU A 52 -8.56 -18.48 1.54
C LEU A 52 -8.00 -18.33 0.12
N GLN A 53 -7.34 -19.36 -0.41
CA GLN A 53 -6.60 -19.32 -1.67
C GLN A 53 -5.64 -18.12 -1.72
N ARG A 54 -4.92 -17.89 -0.62
CA ARG A 54 -4.09 -16.70 -0.41
C ARG A 54 -2.79 -17.03 0.29
N ALA A 55 -1.74 -16.29 -0.06
CA ALA A 55 -0.50 -16.28 0.70
C ALA A 55 -0.64 -15.33 1.91
N LEU A 56 -0.48 -15.85 3.11
CA LEU A 56 -0.34 -15.07 4.33
C LEU A 56 1.15 -14.81 4.58
N ILE A 57 1.49 -13.54 4.83
CA ILE A 57 2.86 -13.14 5.18
C ILE A 57 2.89 -12.98 6.70
N ILE A 58 3.87 -13.60 7.35
CA ILE A 58 4.02 -13.62 8.80
C ILE A 58 5.40 -13.09 9.21
N ASP A 59 5.58 -12.89 10.51
CA ASP A 59 6.83 -12.50 11.13
C ASP A 59 7.36 -11.11 10.73
N PHE A 60 6.62 -10.08 11.16
CA PHE A 60 6.92 -8.67 10.87
C PHE A 60 7.94 -8.03 11.82
N HIS A 61 8.76 -8.80 12.55
CA HIS A 61 9.65 -8.26 13.58
C HIS A 61 10.70 -7.28 13.04
N LEU A 62 11.13 -7.43 11.77
CA LEU A 62 12.05 -6.52 11.09
C LEU A 62 11.33 -5.47 10.23
N CYS A 63 10.00 -5.39 10.27
CA CYS A 63 9.28 -4.51 9.37
C CYS A 63 9.56 -3.03 9.67
N THR A 64 9.53 -2.23 8.61
CA THR A 64 9.67 -0.78 8.67
C THR A 64 8.49 -0.14 7.96
N LEU A 65 8.16 1.09 8.36
CA LEU A 65 7.11 1.88 7.72
C LEU A 65 7.73 2.88 6.75
N ASP A 66 7.34 2.80 5.49
CA ASP A 66 7.61 3.85 4.50
C ASP A 66 6.70 5.04 4.81
N ARG A 67 7.29 6.09 5.38
CA ARG A 67 6.60 7.32 5.81
C ARG A 67 6.29 8.29 4.67
N ARG A 68 6.59 7.92 3.42
CA ARG A 68 6.06 8.69 2.28
C ARG A 68 4.56 8.84 2.49
N PRO A 69 3.98 10.04 2.30
CA PRO A 69 2.54 10.18 2.33
C PRO A 69 1.97 9.09 1.43
N LEU A 70 1.29 8.10 2.03
CA LEU A 70 0.50 7.11 1.31
C LEU A 70 -0.36 7.95 0.40
N ASP A 71 0.00 8.07 -0.89
CA ASP A 71 -0.54 9.09 -1.79
C ASP A 71 -2.03 9.15 -1.51
N ARG A 72 -2.45 10.22 -0.79
CA ARG A 72 -3.85 10.56 -0.69
C ARG A 72 -4.20 10.63 -2.14
N ARG A 73 -4.98 9.66 -2.65
CA ARG A 73 -5.60 9.77 -3.97
C ARG A 73 -5.98 11.24 -4.04
N PRO A 74 -5.43 12.05 -4.97
CA PRO A 74 -5.83 13.43 -5.07
C PRO A 74 -7.30 13.36 -5.49
N GLY A 75 -8.17 13.26 -4.50
CA GLY A 75 -9.60 13.39 -4.62
C GLY A 75 -9.74 14.80 -5.11
N THR A 76 -9.89 14.91 -6.42
CA THR A 76 -10.26 16.09 -7.18
C THR A 76 -9.87 17.35 -6.42
N LEU A 77 -8.60 17.78 -6.54
CA LEU A 77 -8.22 19.15 -6.19
C LEU A 77 -9.17 20.04 -6.99
N LYS A 78 -10.31 20.37 -6.38
CA LYS A 78 -11.30 21.32 -6.89
C LYS A 78 -10.49 22.60 -6.98
N ARG A 79 -10.06 22.86 -8.21
CA ARG A 79 -9.55 24.14 -8.70
C ARG A 79 -10.25 25.25 -7.92
N LEU A 80 -9.57 25.79 -6.91
CA LEU A 80 -10.00 26.98 -6.18
C LEU A 80 -9.90 28.12 -7.18
N ARG A 81 -11.00 28.38 -7.89
CA ARG A 81 -11.29 29.68 -8.49
C ARG A 81 -12.25 30.39 -7.56
N HIS A 82 -12.02 31.69 -7.40
CA HIS A 82 -12.68 32.70 -6.54
C HIS A 82 -12.06 32.83 -5.15
N GLY A 83 -11.61 34.01 -4.71
CA GLY A 83 -11.63 35.35 -5.31
C GLY A 83 -11.30 36.43 -4.26
N SER A 84 -11.33 37.69 -4.68
CA SER A 84 -11.16 38.96 -3.93
C SER A 84 -9.70 39.44 -3.74
N THR A 85 -9.33 40.71 -3.93
CA THR A 85 -9.96 41.93 -4.48
C THR A 85 -8.84 42.97 -4.65
N GLU A 86 -9.03 43.88 -5.61
CA GLU A 86 -8.57 45.29 -5.59
C GLU A 86 -7.07 45.63 -5.67
N GLY A 87 -6.64 45.97 -6.89
CA GLY A 87 -5.45 46.79 -7.17
C GLY A 87 -5.84 47.94 -8.10
N HIS A 88 -6.01 49.12 -7.52
CA HIS A 88 -6.41 50.37 -8.17
C HIS A 88 -5.38 50.81 -9.22
N SER A 89 -5.81 51.05 -10.47
CA SER A 89 -5.04 51.92 -11.38
C SER A 89 -5.96 52.66 -12.35
N LYS A 90 -6.14 53.95 -12.06
CA LYS A 90 -6.88 54.94 -12.85
C LYS A 90 -6.18 55.17 -14.18
N ARG A 91 -6.90 55.02 -15.31
CA ARG A 91 -6.60 55.77 -16.54
C ARG A 91 -7.89 56.32 -17.12
N VAL A 92 -7.98 57.65 -17.05
CA VAL A 92 -8.98 58.52 -17.66
C VAL A 92 -8.87 58.41 -19.18
N ARG A 93 -10.01 58.33 -19.87
CA ARG A 93 -10.09 58.71 -21.29
C ARG A 93 -11.25 59.69 -21.48
N VAL A 94 -10.87 60.84 -22.01
CA VAL A 94 -11.66 62.01 -22.37
C VAL A 94 -12.58 61.68 -23.54
N VAL A 95 -13.82 62.18 -23.49
CA VAL A 95 -14.65 62.51 -24.66
C VAL A 95 -15.17 63.92 -24.45
#